data_AF-A0A9P0GHJ4-F1
#
_entry.id   AF-A0A9P0GHJ4-F1
#
_cell.length_a   1.000
_cell.length_b   1.000
_cell.length_c   1.000
_cell.angle_alpha   90.00
_cell.angle_beta   90.00
_cell.angle_gamma   90.00
#
_symmetry.space_group_name_H-M   'P 1'
#
loop_
_entity.id
_entity.type
_entity.pdbx_description
1 polymer ?
#
loop_
_entity_poly.entity_id
_entity_poly.type
_entity_poly.pdbx_seq_one_letter_code
_entity_poly.pdbx_strand_id
1 'polypeptide(L)'
;MGNKTKLKTETKRAPNYSVKEKSLLLNILYDSKNIIENKKTDSTTWREKDEAWQNITNIFNSQTVDCPRSKDSLRKYYNIKKSVRKEVLKEKLQIKQTGGRVAEKTEEDCTKDLVLGLINEKTVFGLNTSFGGDTNEIPSNIDAKVTMPDQVETTEGATSAACGNPKKGCYGIADEKPSRSLSFTKKDDWGNFSASKPKNPVTPYLKQKWTKRRRPGIVQPASKLEEKYDHIANIKQELYHLEKEHILKREKREEHIFNLKKTKLELDIKLRELELKKHLDGI
;
A
#
# COMPACT_ATOMS: atom_id res chain seq x y z
N MET A 1 30.94 -31.26 14.64
CA MET A 1 29.95 -30.53 13.82
C MET A 1 28.56 -30.84 14.36
N GLY A 2 27.84 -29.85 14.91
CA GLY A 2 26.57 -30.09 15.62
C GLY A 2 25.36 -29.91 14.71
N ASN A 3 24.71 -31.01 14.32
CA ASN A 3 23.49 -30.98 13.50
C ASN A 3 22.28 -30.57 14.34
N LYS A 4 21.85 -29.31 14.24
CA LYS A 4 20.58 -28.85 14.85
C LYS A 4 19.39 -29.35 14.05
N THR A 5 18.82 -30.48 14.47
CA THR A 5 17.55 -30.99 13.97
C THR A 5 16.42 -30.03 14.34
N LYS A 6 15.78 -29.40 13.34
CA LYS A 6 14.55 -28.63 13.56
C LYS A 6 13.41 -29.60 13.87
N LEU A 7 13.06 -29.74 15.15
CA LEU A 7 11.83 -30.39 15.57
C LEU A 7 10.63 -29.72 14.90
N LYS A 8 9.94 -30.47 14.04
CA LYS A 8 8.69 -30.06 13.41
C LYS A 8 7.58 -30.18 14.47
N THR A 9 7.33 -29.12 15.22
CA THR A 9 6.16 -29.04 16.10
C THR A 9 4.90 -28.98 15.24
N GLU A 10 3.97 -29.91 15.46
CA GLU A 10 2.65 -29.82 14.84
C GLU A 10 1.93 -28.59 15.41
N THR A 11 1.77 -27.57 14.57
CA THR A 11 1.09 -26.34 14.96
C THR A 11 -0.40 -26.62 15.14
N LYS A 12 -0.85 -26.77 16.39
CA LYS A 12 -2.27 -26.70 16.73
C LYS A 12 -2.86 -25.44 16.10
N ARG A 13 -4.01 -25.56 15.43
CA ARG A 13 -4.65 -24.41 14.77
C ARG A 13 -4.92 -23.34 15.83
N ALA A 14 -4.48 -22.11 15.58
CA ALA A 14 -4.82 -20.99 16.44
C ALA A 14 -6.36 -20.83 16.50
N PRO A 15 -6.93 -20.45 17.66
CA PRO A 15 -8.38 -20.28 17.79
C PRO A 15 -8.90 -19.23 16.81
N ASN A 16 -10.20 -19.32 16.48
CA ASN A 16 -10.86 -18.28 15.69
C ASN A 16 -10.87 -16.94 16.44
N TYR A 17 -11.11 -15.84 15.73
CA TYR A 17 -11.27 -14.52 16.35
C TYR A 17 -12.71 -14.34 16.85
N SER A 18 -12.86 -14.11 18.14
CA SER A 18 -14.11 -13.70 18.80
C SER A 18 -14.54 -12.31 18.32
N VAL A 19 -15.84 -12.01 18.33
CA VAL A 19 -16.38 -10.70 17.91
C VAL A 19 -15.73 -9.54 18.67
N LYS A 20 -15.44 -9.72 19.97
CA LYS A 20 -14.71 -8.74 20.80
C LYS A 20 -13.26 -8.54 20.35
N GLU A 21 -12.54 -9.63 20.03
CA GLU A 21 -11.17 -9.53 19.48
C GLU A 21 -11.17 -8.84 18.10
N LYS A 22 -12.19 -9.11 17.27
CA LYS A 22 -12.34 -8.49 15.94
C LYS A 22 -12.51 -6.98 16.04
N SER A 23 -13.44 -6.49 16.86
CA SER A 23 -13.68 -5.06 17.02
C SER A 23 -12.49 -4.35 17.67
N LEU A 24 -11.88 -4.95 18.70
CA LEU A 24 -10.68 -4.44 19.35
C LEU A 24 -9.53 -4.23 18.35
N LEU A 25 -9.25 -5.24 17.52
CA LEU A 25 -8.20 -5.17 16.49
C LEU A 25 -8.49 -4.10 15.44
N LEU A 26 -9.75 -3.94 15.01
CA LEU A 26 -10.13 -2.92 14.04
C LEU A 26 -10.00 -1.50 14.61
N ASN A 27 -10.30 -1.30 15.90
CA ASN A 27 -10.11 -0.02 16.57
C ASN A 27 -8.62 0.34 16.66
N ILE A 28 -7.74 -0.56 17.12
CA ILE A 28 -6.29 -0.32 17.18
C ILE A 28 -5.69 -0.06 15.77
N LEU A 29 -6.25 -0.70 14.75
CA LEU A 29 -5.87 -0.46 13.35
C LEU A 29 -6.32 0.91 12.84
N TYR A 30 -7.41 1.48 13.37
CA TYR A 30 -7.92 2.79 12.97
C TYR A 30 -6.92 3.90 13.28
N ASP A 31 -6.37 3.90 14.51
CA ASP A 31 -5.36 4.87 14.96
C ASP A 31 -4.08 4.85 14.09
N SER A 32 -3.76 3.67 13.54
CA SER A 32 -2.56 3.43 12.72
C SER A 32 -2.83 3.38 11.21
N LYS A 33 -4.08 3.66 10.77
CA LYS A 33 -4.57 3.58 9.38
C LYS A 33 -3.62 4.20 8.37
N ASN A 34 -3.15 5.41 8.64
CA ASN A 34 -2.34 6.21 7.71
C ASN A 34 -1.01 5.54 7.32
N ILE A 35 -0.42 4.74 8.22
CA ILE A 35 0.83 4.01 7.96
C ILE A 35 0.51 2.67 7.26
N ILE A 36 -0.50 1.95 7.77
CA ILE A 36 -0.85 0.59 7.34
C ILE A 36 -1.43 0.57 5.91
N GLU A 37 -2.28 1.52 5.55
CA GLU A 37 -2.91 1.64 4.22
C GLU A 37 -2.14 2.54 3.23
N ASN A 38 -0.94 3.01 3.61
CA ASN A 38 -0.05 3.76 2.73
C ASN A 38 0.36 2.90 1.52
N LYS A 39 0.18 3.43 0.29
CA LYS A 39 0.54 2.72 -0.96
C LYS A 39 2.00 2.84 -1.37
N LYS A 40 2.80 3.69 -0.72
CA LYS A 40 4.25 3.81 -1.00
C LYS A 40 4.99 2.50 -0.74
N THR A 41 6.04 2.28 -1.52
CA THR A 41 6.86 1.05 -1.56
C THR A 41 8.34 1.35 -1.29
N ASP A 42 8.60 2.37 -0.48
CA ASP A 42 9.96 2.80 -0.12
C ASP A 42 10.48 1.99 1.08
N SER A 43 11.80 1.81 1.18
CA SER A 43 12.42 1.04 2.28
C SER A 43 12.10 1.59 3.67
N THR A 44 12.01 2.92 3.81
CA THR A 44 11.55 3.61 5.02
C THR A 44 10.12 3.21 5.36
N THR A 45 9.20 3.33 4.39
CA THR A 45 7.78 2.99 4.57
C THR A 45 7.55 1.51 4.87
N TRP A 46 8.43 0.61 4.41
CA TRP A 46 8.40 -0.79 4.82
C TRP A 46 8.74 -0.97 6.30
N ARG A 47 9.78 -0.28 6.79
CA ARG A 47 10.17 -0.30 8.21
C ARG A 47 9.07 0.30 9.09
N GLU A 48 8.54 1.46 8.72
CA GLU A 48 7.41 2.13 9.41
C GLU A 48 6.19 1.21 9.52
N LYS A 49 5.83 0.49 8.44
CA LYS A 49 4.75 -0.49 8.46
C LYS A 49 5.07 -1.67 9.38
N ASP A 50 6.30 -2.18 9.40
CA ASP A 50 6.64 -3.31 10.27
C ASP A 50 6.64 -2.93 11.75
N GLU A 51 7.11 -1.73 12.07
CA GLU A 51 7.06 -1.12 13.39
C GLU A 51 5.62 -0.83 13.85
N ALA A 52 4.79 -0.22 13.00
CA ALA A 52 3.36 -0.01 13.28
C ALA A 52 2.65 -1.35 13.56
N TRP A 53 2.91 -2.38 12.76
CA TRP A 53 2.40 -3.73 13.01
C TRP A 53 2.92 -4.36 14.31
N GLN A 54 4.16 -4.07 14.72
CA GLN A 54 4.67 -4.50 16.02
C GLN A 54 3.95 -3.78 17.17
N ASN A 55 3.72 -2.47 17.05
CA ASN A 55 3.01 -1.68 18.04
C ASN A 55 1.54 -2.12 18.18
N ILE A 56 0.83 -2.35 17.07
CA ILE A 56 -0.51 -2.95 17.06
C ILE A 56 -0.51 -4.30 17.80
N THR A 57 0.50 -5.14 17.56
CA THR A 57 0.63 -6.46 18.22
C THR A 57 0.82 -6.33 19.72
N ASN A 58 1.67 -5.39 20.16
CA ASN A 58 1.93 -5.12 21.57
C ASN A 58 0.67 -4.59 22.28
N ILE A 59 -0.03 -3.62 21.67
CA ILE A 59 -1.27 -3.04 22.20
C ILE A 59 -2.36 -4.11 22.29
N PHE A 60 -2.61 -4.85 21.21
CA PHE A 60 -3.60 -5.92 21.19
C PHE A 60 -3.33 -6.97 22.27
N ASN A 61 -2.09 -7.49 22.35
CA ASN A 61 -1.72 -8.50 23.35
C ASN A 61 -1.71 -7.97 24.79
N SER A 62 -1.57 -6.66 25.00
CA SER A 62 -1.72 -6.04 26.33
C SER A 62 -3.18 -5.95 26.80
N GLN A 63 -4.13 -5.94 25.85
CA GLN A 63 -5.56 -5.84 26.10
C GLN A 63 -6.28 -7.21 26.06
N THR A 64 -5.67 -8.23 25.46
CA THR A 64 -6.19 -9.62 25.43
C THR A 64 -5.42 -10.53 26.39
N VAL A 65 -6.07 -10.97 27.46
CA VAL A 65 -5.46 -11.90 28.45
C VAL A 65 -5.41 -13.34 27.93
N ASP A 66 -6.45 -13.79 27.22
CA ASP A 66 -6.69 -15.22 27.00
C ASP A 66 -5.92 -15.85 25.82
N CYS A 67 -5.56 -15.06 24.80
CA CYS A 67 -5.05 -15.57 23.52
C CYS A 67 -4.10 -14.58 22.81
N PRO A 68 -2.83 -14.47 23.22
CA PRO A 68 -1.86 -13.62 22.54
C PRO A 68 -1.67 -14.04 21.08
N ARG A 69 -1.66 -13.06 20.17
CA ARG A 69 -1.55 -13.27 18.72
C ARG A 69 -0.19 -12.77 18.21
N SER A 70 0.35 -13.47 17.21
CA SER A 70 1.51 -13.00 16.45
C SER A 70 1.11 -11.90 15.45
N LYS A 71 2.04 -10.98 15.18
CA LYS A 71 1.98 -9.96 14.12
C LYS A 71 1.43 -10.50 12.80
N ASP A 72 1.87 -11.70 12.39
CA ASP A 72 1.43 -12.31 11.14
C ASP A 72 -0.04 -12.81 11.19
N SER A 73 -0.55 -13.17 12.36
CA SER A 73 -1.96 -13.52 12.56
C SER A 73 -2.85 -12.29 12.42
N LEU A 74 -2.46 -11.16 13.02
CA LEU A 74 -3.19 -9.89 12.95
C LEU A 74 -3.18 -9.34 11.50
N ARG A 75 -2.02 -9.39 10.82
CA ARG A 75 -1.89 -9.12 9.38
C ARG A 75 -2.79 -10.02 8.55
N LYS A 76 -2.84 -11.32 8.86
CA LYS A 76 -3.69 -12.28 8.16
C LYS A 76 -5.17 -11.93 8.32
N TYR A 77 -5.62 -11.63 9.55
CA TYR A 77 -6.98 -11.18 9.83
C TYR A 77 -7.36 -9.93 9.02
N TYR A 78 -6.48 -8.92 8.98
CA TYR A 78 -6.74 -7.67 8.25
C TYR A 78 -6.92 -7.85 6.72
N ASN A 79 -6.61 -9.02 6.15
CA ASN A 79 -7.01 -9.34 4.79
C ASN A 79 -8.54 -9.43 4.59
N ILE A 80 -9.35 -9.41 5.65
CA ILE A 80 -10.82 -9.29 5.59
C ILE A 80 -11.29 -8.10 4.73
N LYS A 81 -10.47 -7.04 4.61
CA LYS A 81 -10.67 -5.94 3.65
C LYS A 81 -10.87 -6.38 2.19
N LYS A 82 -10.38 -7.57 1.82
CA LYS A 82 -10.59 -8.17 0.49
C LYS A 82 -11.99 -8.79 0.33
N SER A 83 -12.62 -9.25 1.42
CA SER A 83 -14.01 -9.71 1.40
C SER A 83 -14.95 -8.51 1.32
N VAL A 84 -14.79 -7.54 2.24
CA VAL A 84 -15.60 -6.32 2.28
C VAL A 84 -15.57 -5.57 0.93
N ARG A 85 -14.41 -5.42 0.29
CA ARG A 85 -14.32 -4.86 -1.08
C ARG A 85 -15.13 -5.64 -2.12
N LYS A 86 -15.18 -6.98 -2.04
CA LYS A 86 -15.99 -7.80 -2.95
C LYS A 86 -17.48 -7.69 -2.67
N GLU A 87 -17.86 -7.56 -1.40
CA GLU A 87 -19.25 -7.41 -0.98
C GLU A 87 -19.81 -6.07 -1.46
N VAL A 88 -19.13 -4.95 -1.20
CA VAL A 88 -19.50 -3.63 -1.75
C VAL A 88 -19.57 -3.62 -3.28
N LEU A 89 -18.67 -4.33 -3.97
CA LEU A 89 -18.73 -4.46 -5.43
C LEU A 89 -19.93 -5.29 -5.91
N LYS A 90 -20.37 -6.31 -5.15
CA LYS A 90 -21.59 -7.08 -5.44
C LYS A 90 -22.84 -6.25 -5.20
N GLU A 91 -22.92 -5.54 -4.08
CA GLU A 91 -24.03 -4.63 -3.72
C GLU A 91 -24.22 -3.58 -4.83
N LYS A 92 -23.13 -2.90 -5.24
CA LYS A 92 -23.14 -1.97 -6.37
C LYS A 92 -23.58 -2.61 -7.69
N LEU A 93 -23.15 -3.84 -7.95
CA LEU A 93 -23.54 -4.55 -9.18
C LEU A 93 -25.03 -4.93 -9.16
N GLN A 94 -25.57 -5.34 -8.01
CA GLN A 94 -27.00 -5.62 -7.83
C GLN A 94 -27.85 -4.36 -8.05
N ILE A 95 -27.44 -3.20 -7.49
CA ILE A 95 -28.13 -1.92 -7.71
C ILE A 95 -28.15 -1.56 -9.21
N LYS A 96 -27.06 -1.81 -9.95
CA LYS A 96 -26.98 -1.54 -11.40
C LYS A 96 -27.62 -2.61 -12.30
N GLN A 97 -28.17 -3.69 -11.76
CA GLN A 97 -28.84 -4.73 -12.55
C GLN A 97 -30.27 -4.33 -12.91
N THR A 98 -30.43 -3.64 -14.04
CA THR A 98 -31.73 -3.33 -14.64
C THR A 98 -32.41 -4.61 -15.15
N GLY A 99 -33.18 -5.29 -14.28
CA GLY A 99 -33.83 -6.56 -14.63
C GLY A 99 -34.89 -7.06 -13.65
N GLY A 100 -35.41 -6.20 -12.76
CA GLY A 100 -36.53 -6.54 -11.86
C GLY A 100 -36.23 -7.60 -10.78
N ARG A 101 -34.95 -7.98 -10.58
CA ARG A 101 -34.57 -8.99 -9.60
C ARG A 101 -34.47 -8.36 -8.21
N VAL A 102 -35.11 -8.98 -7.22
CA VAL A 102 -34.99 -8.58 -5.80
C VAL A 102 -33.53 -8.73 -5.36
N ALA A 103 -32.98 -7.71 -4.72
CA ALA A 103 -31.65 -7.76 -4.13
C ALA A 103 -31.59 -8.84 -3.04
N GLU A 104 -30.63 -9.76 -3.13
CA GLU A 104 -30.37 -10.71 -2.06
C GLU A 104 -29.86 -9.95 -0.83
N LYS A 105 -30.56 -10.06 0.30
CA LYS A 105 -30.10 -9.53 1.58
C LYS A 105 -28.82 -10.26 1.98
N THR A 106 -27.67 -9.63 1.79
CA THR A 106 -26.41 -10.11 2.33
C THR A 106 -26.44 -10.03 3.85
N GLU A 107 -25.95 -11.07 4.54
CA GLU A 107 -25.81 -11.02 6.00
C GLU A 107 -24.92 -9.82 6.41
N GLU A 108 -25.44 -9.01 7.33
CA GLU A 108 -24.75 -7.84 7.88
C GLU A 108 -23.74 -8.29 8.95
N ASP A 109 -22.50 -8.53 8.54
CA ASP A 109 -21.39 -8.68 9.49
C ASP A 109 -21.13 -7.30 10.14
N CYS A 110 -21.41 -7.22 11.44
CA CYS A 110 -21.21 -6.03 12.29
C CYS A 110 -19.81 -5.38 12.22
N THR A 111 -18.81 -6.07 11.64
CA THR A 111 -17.46 -5.53 11.44
C THR A 111 -17.25 -4.84 10.08
N LYS A 112 -18.22 -4.90 9.15
CA LYS A 112 -18.13 -4.30 7.81
C LYS A 112 -17.84 -2.80 7.86
N ASP A 113 -18.59 -2.03 8.65
CA ASP A 113 -18.48 -0.58 8.70
C ASP A 113 -17.15 -0.11 9.28
N LEU A 114 -16.67 -0.79 10.34
CA LEU A 114 -15.34 -0.56 10.92
C LEU A 114 -14.23 -0.85 9.88
N VAL A 115 -14.37 -1.92 9.10
CA VAL A 115 -13.44 -2.25 8.01
C VAL A 115 -13.51 -1.23 6.88
N LEU A 116 -14.70 -0.72 6.53
CA LEU A 116 -14.89 0.33 5.52
C LEU A 116 -14.21 1.63 5.94
N GLY A 117 -14.46 2.11 7.16
CA GLY A 117 -13.82 3.29 7.72
C GLY A 117 -12.29 3.16 7.83
N LEU A 118 -11.76 1.94 7.95
CA LEU A 118 -10.33 1.65 7.99
C LEU A 118 -9.67 1.60 6.59
N ILE A 119 -10.43 1.34 5.51
CA ILE A 119 -9.88 1.24 4.15
C ILE A 119 -9.76 2.63 3.50
N ASN A 120 -8.85 2.78 2.54
CA ASN A 120 -8.86 3.90 1.60
C ASN A 120 -10.16 3.93 0.77
N GLU A 121 -11.05 4.89 1.03
CA GLU A 121 -12.33 5.10 0.32
C GLU A 121 -12.20 5.04 -1.21
N LYS A 122 -11.22 5.75 -1.79
CA LYS A 122 -10.94 5.77 -3.24
C LYS A 122 -10.67 4.39 -3.85
N THR A 123 -10.34 3.38 -3.03
CA THR A 123 -10.15 1.98 -3.47
C THR A 123 -11.39 1.09 -3.37
N VAL A 124 -12.45 1.60 -2.76
CA VAL A 124 -13.76 0.94 -2.59
C VAL A 124 -14.82 1.63 -3.47
N PHE A 125 -14.80 2.96 -3.46
CA PHE A 125 -15.79 3.79 -4.14
C PHE A 125 -15.36 4.23 -5.55
N GLY A 126 -14.05 4.30 -5.80
CA GLY A 126 -13.48 4.81 -7.04
C GLY A 126 -13.08 6.28 -6.93
N LEU A 127 -12.95 6.95 -8.08
CA LEU A 127 -12.83 8.40 -8.16
C LEU A 127 -14.17 8.96 -8.66
N ASN A 128 -14.75 9.87 -7.89
CA ASN A 128 -15.91 10.63 -8.37
C ASN A 128 -15.43 11.51 -9.54
N THR A 129 -15.99 11.30 -10.72
CA THR A 129 -15.66 12.06 -11.93
C THR A 129 -16.94 12.65 -12.49
N SER A 130 -16.92 13.93 -12.87
CA SER A 130 -18.08 14.66 -13.42
C SER A 130 -18.60 14.10 -14.75
N PHE A 131 -17.81 13.26 -15.43
CA PHE A 131 -18.15 12.61 -16.69
C PHE A 131 -18.39 11.09 -16.55
N GLY A 132 -18.27 10.54 -15.34
CA GLY A 132 -18.65 9.16 -15.08
C GLY A 132 -20.13 9.09 -14.73
N GLY A 133 -20.92 8.34 -15.50
CA GLY A 133 -22.34 8.04 -15.23
C GLY A 133 -22.60 7.16 -13.99
N ASP A 134 -21.68 7.24 -13.02
CA ASP A 134 -21.65 6.57 -11.72
C ASP A 134 -21.89 7.60 -10.59
N THR A 135 -22.38 8.80 -10.93
CA THR A 135 -22.92 9.74 -9.94
C THR A 135 -24.12 9.11 -9.26
N ASN A 136 -23.90 8.60 -8.04
CA ASN A 136 -24.99 8.29 -7.13
C ASN A 136 -25.72 9.60 -6.84
N GLU A 137 -26.84 9.84 -7.53
CA GLU A 137 -27.82 10.82 -7.12
C GLU A 137 -28.30 10.41 -5.72
N ILE A 138 -27.79 11.10 -4.71
CA ILE A 138 -28.40 11.09 -3.39
C ILE A 138 -29.81 11.63 -3.62
N PRO A 139 -30.88 10.90 -3.26
CA PRO A 139 -32.23 11.44 -3.37
C PRO A 139 -32.32 12.62 -2.40
N SER A 140 -32.14 13.82 -2.94
CA SER A 140 -32.45 15.06 -2.25
C SER A 140 -33.94 14.99 -1.92
N ASN A 141 -34.24 14.95 -0.63
CA ASN A 141 -35.60 14.86 -0.12
C ASN A 141 -36.48 15.90 -0.82
N ILE A 142 -37.57 15.44 -1.45
CA ILE A 142 -38.38 16.29 -2.32
C ILE A 142 -39.23 17.19 -1.44
N ASP A 143 -38.79 18.44 -1.27
CA ASP A 143 -39.68 19.56 -0.99
C ASP A 143 -39.45 20.65 -2.02
N ALA A 144 -40.46 20.83 -2.87
CA ALA A 144 -40.35 21.67 -4.05
C ALA A 144 -40.52 23.15 -3.69
N LYS A 145 -39.57 23.98 -4.12
CA LYS A 145 -39.89 25.36 -4.50
C LYS A 145 -39.18 25.77 -5.78
N VAL A 146 -39.91 25.63 -6.87
CA VAL A 146 -39.55 26.14 -8.21
C VAL A 146 -39.39 27.66 -8.15
N THR A 147 -38.24 28.18 -8.56
CA THR A 147 -38.09 29.53 -9.13
C THR A 147 -36.84 29.57 -10.02
N MET A 148 -37.06 29.85 -11.31
CA MET A 148 -36.09 30.31 -12.31
C MET A 148 -36.50 31.75 -12.71
N PRO A 149 -35.70 32.55 -13.46
CA PRO A 149 -34.41 32.25 -14.10
C PRO A 149 -33.23 32.83 -13.26
N ASP A 150 -32.10 33.38 -13.71
CA ASP A 150 -31.70 33.92 -15.03
C ASP A 150 -30.17 34.20 -15.16
N GLN A 151 -29.78 34.73 -16.32
CA GLN A 151 -28.52 35.40 -16.70
C GLN A 151 -27.41 34.54 -17.36
N VAL A 152 -27.34 34.77 -18.67
CA VAL A 152 -26.31 34.42 -19.66
C VAL A 152 -24.99 35.11 -19.35
N GLU A 153 -23.86 34.42 -19.58
CA GLU A 153 -22.71 35.09 -20.22
C GLU A 153 -21.86 34.12 -21.06
N THR A 154 -21.49 34.57 -22.26
CA THR A 154 -20.78 33.82 -23.30
C THR A 154 -19.28 34.10 -23.22
N THR A 155 -18.43 33.11 -23.55
CA THR A 155 -17.20 33.37 -24.31
C THR A 155 -16.81 32.15 -25.14
N GLU A 156 -16.30 32.42 -26.35
CA GLU A 156 -16.01 31.44 -27.39
C GLU A 156 -14.54 31.03 -27.42
N GLY A 157 -14.21 29.91 -28.06
CA GLY A 157 -12.83 29.40 -28.13
C GLY A 157 -12.68 28.16 -28.99
N ALA A 158 -13.04 28.23 -30.28
CA ALA A 158 -13.02 27.09 -31.19
C ALA A 158 -11.63 26.78 -31.76
N THR A 159 -11.28 25.48 -31.84
CA THR A 159 -10.47 24.94 -32.96
C THR A 159 -10.99 23.57 -33.37
N SER A 160 -11.28 23.41 -34.66
CA SER A 160 -11.82 22.20 -35.28
C SER A 160 -10.74 21.17 -35.63
N ALA A 161 -11.08 19.87 -35.54
CA ALA A 161 -10.50 18.84 -36.42
C ALA A 161 -11.53 17.73 -36.68
N ALA A 162 -11.67 17.33 -37.94
CA ALA A 162 -12.79 16.53 -38.42
C ALA A 162 -12.68 15.01 -38.17
N CYS A 163 -13.84 14.41 -37.96
CA CYS A 163 -14.33 13.13 -38.52
C CYS A 163 -13.31 12.01 -38.84
N GLY A 164 -13.45 10.87 -38.15
CA GLY A 164 -12.65 9.66 -38.42
C GLY A 164 -13.21 8.38 -37.77
N ASN A 165 -14.46 8.02 -38.08
CA ASN A 165 -15.04 6.71 -37.77
C ASN A 165 -15.35 6.00 -39.12
N PRO A 166 -15.47 4.65 -39.21
CA PRO A 166 -15.34 3.65 -38.15
C PRO A 166 -14.45 2.44 -38.51
N LYS A 167 -14.06 1.63 -37.51
CA LYS A 167 -14.04 0.16 -37.67
C LYS A 167 -14.62 -0.55 -36.46
N LYS A 168 -15.82 -1.12 -36.65
CA LYS A 168 -16.48 -2.03 -35.71
C LYS A 168 -15.61 -3.29 -35.55
N GLY A 169 -15.29 -3.65 -34.31
CA GLY A 169 -14.60 -4.88 -33.92
C GLY A 169 -15.48 -5.75 -33.04
N CYS A 170 -16.66 -6.14 -33.54
CA CYS A 170 -17.61 -6.97 -32.81
C CYS A 170 -17.12 -8.42 -32.78
N TYR A 171 -16.50 -8.87 -31.68
CA TYR A 171 -16.30 -10.30 -31.45
C TYR A 171 -17.59 -10.90 -30.91
N GLY A 172 -18.48 -11.30 -31.82
CA GLY A 172 -19.58 -12.19 -31.50
C GLY A 172 -19.03 -13.54 -31.05
N ILE A 173 -19.56 -14.06 -29.94
CA ILE A 173 -19.38 -15.46 -29.58
C ILE A 173 -20.32 -16.25 -30.48
N ALA A 174 -19.77 -16.87 -31.53
CA ALA A 174 -20.49 -17.86 -32.31
C ALA A 174 -20.37 -19.22 -31.60
N ASP A 175 -21.51 -19.81 -31.25
CA ASP A 175 -21.58 -21.16 -30.71
C ASP A 175 -21.28 -22.20 -31.81
N GLU A 176 -20.05 -22.71 -31.86
CA GLU A 176 -19.76 -23.99 -32.50
C GLU A 176 -19.19 -24.98 -31.48
N LYS A 177 -19.97 -26.02 -31.18
CA LYS A 177 -19.56 -27.15 -30.35
C LYS A 177 -18.60 -28.05 -31.13
N PRO A 178 -17.33 -28.23 -30.73
CA PRO A 178 -16.53 -29.33 -31.23
C PRO A 178 -16.98 -30.62 -30.51
N SER A 179 -17.80 -31.42 -31.19
CA SER A 179 -18.20 -32.75 -30.73
C SER A 179 -16.98 -33.68 -30.66
N ARG A 180 -16.35 -33.77 -29.48
CA ARG A 180 -15.22 -34.68 -29.25
C ARG A 180 -15.71 -35.98 -28.64
N SER A 181 -15.90 -36.99 -29.47
CA SER A 181 -16.24 -38.36 -29.07
C SER A 181 -15.19 -38.91 -28.09
N LEU A 182 -15.61 -39.19 -26.85
CA LEU A 182 -14.79 -39.89 -25.87
C LEU A 182 -14.79 -41.39 -26.16
N SER A 183 -13.80 -41.87 -26.91
CA SER A 183 -13.51 -43.31 -27.04
C SER A 183 -12.96 -43.84 -25.72
N PHE A 184 -13.83 -44.37 -24.88
CA PHE A 184 -13.49 -44.90 -23.55
C PHE A 184 -12.89 -46.31 -23.66
N THR A 185 -11.61 -46.40 -24.04
CA THR A 185 -10.90 -47.70 -24.15
C THR A 185 -9.48 -47.65 -23.59
N LYS A 186 -9.37 -47.75 -22.26
CA LYS A 186 -8.53 -48.72 -21.52
C LYS A 186 -8.61 -48.41 -20.03
N LYS A 187 -8.79 -49.44 -19.20
CA LYS A 187 -8.53 -49.35 -17.75
C LYS A 187 -7.03 -49.20 -17.58
N ASP A 188 -6.59 -48.05 -17.06
CA ASP A 188 -5.21 -47.92 -16.59
C ASP A 188 -5.08 -48.65 -15.26
N ASP A 189 -4.42 -49.81 -15.27
CA ASP A 189 -4.12 -50.54 -14.04
C ASP A 189 -3.01 -49.81 -13.26
N TRP A 190 -3.40 -49.31 -12.08
CA TRP A 190 -2.53 -48.61 -11.13
C TRP A 190 -1.76 -49.57 -10.18
N GLY A 191 -1.99 -50.88 -10.27
CA GLY A 191 -1.47 -51.89 -9.34
C GLY A 191 0.07 -51.99 -9.26
N ASN A 192 0.79 -51.59 -10.31
CA ASN A 192 2.27 -51.59 -10.35
C ASN A 192 2.88 -50.19 -10.22
N PHE A 193 2.40 -49.38 -9.26
CA PHE A 193 3.05 -48.11 -8.91
C PHE A 193 4.23 -48.36 -7.95
N SER A 194 5.44 -47.95 -8.34
CA SER A 194 6.63 -47.97 -7.47
C SER A 194 7.24 -46.58 -7.40
N ALA A 195 7.45 -46.07 -6.17
CA ALA A 195 7.96 -44.72 -5.92
C ALA A 195 9.37 -44.47 -6.46
N SER A 196 10.15 -45.53 -6.76
CA SER A 196 11.49 -45.43 -7.35
C SER A 196 11.48 -45.17 -8.87
N LYS A 197 10.35 -45.39 -9.56
CA LYS A 197 10.20 -45.23 -11.01
C LYS A 197 8.80 -44.70 -11.36
N PRO A 198 8.54 -43.39 -11.22
CA PRO A 198 7.26 -42.81 -11.63
C PRO A 198 7.03 -43.01 -13.14
N LYS A 199 5.80 -43.35 -13.54
CA LYS A 199 5.42 -43.44 -14.96
C LYS A 199 5.55 -42.05 -15.60
N ASN A 200 6.29 -41.96 -16.71
CA ASN A 200 6.41 -40.71 -17.47
C ASN A 200 5.04 -40.27 -18.01
N PRO A 201 4.73 -38.95 -18.05
CA PRO A 201 3.45 -38.47 -18.56
C PRO A 201 3.32 -38.76 -20.06
N VAL A 202 2.16 -39.28 -20.48
CA VAL A 202 1.84 -39.61 -21.88
C VAL A 202 1.47 -38.35 -22.69
N THR A 203 1.54 -37.16 -22.10
CA THR A 203 1.25 -35.90 -22.79
C THR A 203 2.39 -35.53 -23.74
N PRO A 204 2.11 -35.22 -25.03
CA PRO A 204 3.14 -34.76 -25.94
C PRO A 204 3.71 -33.43 -25.45
N TYR A 205 5.05 -33.32 -25.44
CA TYR A 205 5.75 -32.12 -24.98
C TYR A 205 5.23 -30.85 -25.65
N LEU A 206 4.89 -29.85 -24.83
CA LEU A 206 4.45 -28.52 -25.26
C LEU A 206 5.57 -27.84 -26.05
N LYS A 207 5.47 -27.89 -27.39
CA LYS A 207 6.36 -27.16 -28.28
C LYS A 207 6.16 -25.66 -28.07
N GLN A 208 7.05 -25.02 -27.30
CA GLN A 208 7.04 -23.56 -27.11
C GLN A 208 7.37 -22.85 -28.44
N LYS A 209 6.34 -22.59 -29.24
CA LYS A 209 6.45 -21.68 -30.38
C LYS A 209 6.44 -20.24 -29.84
N TRP A 210 7.61 -19.68 -29.62
CA TRP A 210 7.78 -18.23 -29.39
C TRP A 210 7.17 -17.47 -30.59
N THR A 211 5.96 -16.93 -30.42
CA THR A 211 5.35 -16.10 -31.47
C THR A 211 6.10 -14.78 -31.54
N LYS A 212 6.47 -14.31 -32.74
CA LYS A 212 7.24 -13.08 -32.99
C LYS A 212 6.51 -11.77 -32.63
N ARG A 213 5.53 -11.79 -31.71
CA ARG A 213 4.93 -10.59 -31.12
C ARG A 213 5.92 -9.97 -30.12
N ARG A 214 7.00 -9.39 -30.64
CA ARG A 214 7.78 -8.40 -29.90
C ARG A 214 6.83 -7.29 -29.48
N ARG A 215 6.78 -7.00 -28.18
CA ARG A 215 6.25 -5.73 -27.67
C ARG A 215 6.98 -4.62 -28.41
N PRO A 216 6.30 -3.58 -28.94
CA PRO A 216 6.99 -2.42 -29.50
C PRO A 216 7.97 -1.89 -28.45
N GLY A 217 9.25 -1.88 -28.78
CA GLY A 217 10.24 -1.20 -27.96
C GLY A 217 9.93 0.28 -28.04
N ILE A 218 9.35 0.84 -26.97
CA ILE A 218 9.13 2.28 -26.88
C ILE A 218 10.50 2.90 -26.66
N VAL A 219 11.18 3.19 -27.76
CA VAL A 219 12.32 4.10 -27.79
C VAL A 219 11.74 5.51 -27.72
N GLN A 220 11.43 5.98 -26.52
CA GLN A 220 11.31 7.42 -26.32
C GLN A 220 12.72 8.03 -26.41
N PRO A 221 12.89 9.21 -27.02
CA PRO A 221 14.18 9.89 -26.98
C PRO A 221 14.55 10.19 -25.53
N ALA A 222 15.70 9.67 -25.09
CA ALA A 222 16.08 9.67 -23.67
C ALA A 222 16.30 11.08 -23.09
N SER A 223 16.78 12.03 -23.91
CA SER A 223 17.31 13.33 -23.47
C SER A 223 16.43 14.07 -22.47
N LYS A 224 15.17 14.38 -22.79
CA LYS A 224 14.34 15.29 -21.98
C LYS A 224 13.88 14.73 -20.63
N LEU A 225 14.05 13.42 -20.41
CA LEU A 225 13.81 12.78 -19.11
C LEU A 225 15.12 12.58 -18.35
N GLU A 226 16.18 12.20 -19.06
CA GLU A 226 17.55 12.07 -18.56
C GLU A 226 18.07 13.42 -18.00
N GLU A 227 17.96 14.50 -18.76
CA GLU A 227 18.25 15.89 -18.35
C GLU A 227 17.60 16.27 -17.00
N LYS A 228 16.37 15.81 -16.75
CA LYS A 228 15.66 16.10 -15.49
C LYS A 228 16.22 15.31 -14.33
N TYR A 229 16.61 14.05 -14.56
CA TYR A 229 17.24 13.23 -13.52
C TYR A 229 18.64 13.73 -13.19
N ASP A 230 19.42 14.14 -14.19
CA ASP A 230 20.74 14.74 -14.01
C ASP A 230 20.65 16.08 -13.27
N HIS A 231 19.71 16.95 -13.64
CA HIS A 231 19.48 18.21 -12.93
C HIS A 231 19.09 17.98 -11.46
N ILE A 232 18.23 16.99 -11.17
CA ILE A 232 17.88 16.60 -9.80
C ILE A 232 19.08 16.00 -9.05
N ALA A 233 19.97 15.27 -9.73
CA ALA A 233 21.19 14.73 -9.13
C ALA A 233 22.17 15.85 -8.74
N ASN A 234 22.37 16.82 -9.63
CA ASN A 234 23.24 17.98 -9.40
C ASN A 234 22.74 18.83 -8.22
N ILE A 235 21.44 19.18 -8.18
CA ILE A 235 20.85 19.91 -7.03
C ILE A 235 21.05 19.14 -5.71
N LYS A 236 20.91 17.81 -5.71
CA LYS A 236 21.16 17.00 -4.50
C LYS A 236 22.63 17.01 -4.07
N GLN A 237 23.58 17.04 -5.00
CA GLN A 237 24.99 17.17 -4.70
C GLN A 237 25.30 18.55 -4.11
N GLU A 238 24.80 19.63 -4.72
CA GLU A 238 24.95 21.00 -4.23
C GLU A 238 24.41 21.17 -2.80
N LEU A 239 23.19 20.67 -2.53
CA LEU A 239 22.61 20.71 -1.18
C LEU A 239 23.45 19.94 -0.15
N TYR A 240 23.97 18.76 -0.51
CA TYR A 240 24.87 17.99 0.36
C TYR A 240 26.18 18.75 0.65
N HIS A 241 26.77 19.40 -0.35
CA HIS A 241 27.97 20.20 -0.17
C HIS A 241 27.72 21.43 0.72
N LEU A 242 26.60 22.13 0.52
CA LEU A 242 26.18 23.25 1.37
C LEU A 242 25.96 22.81 2.82
N GLU A 243 25.21 21.73 3.06
CA GLU A 243 24.97 21.19 4.41
C GLU A 243 26.29 20.85 5.11
N LYS A 244 27.21 20.18 4.42
CA LYS A 244 28.55 19.86 4.92
C LYS A 244 29.36 21.12 5.27
N GLU A 245 29.31 22.17 4.44
CA GLU A 245 29.94 23.45 4.76
C GLU A 245 29.31 24.13 5.98
N HIS A 246 27.98 24.08 6.11
CA HIS A 246 27.27 24.67 7.25
C HIS A 246 27.63 23.99 8.57
N ILE A 247 27.76 22.66 8.57
CA ILE A 247 28.26 21.87 9.72
C ILE A 247 29.68 22.31 10.08
N LEU A 248 30.60 22.31 9.12
CA LEU A 248 32.01 22.68 9.36
C LEU A 248 32.17 24.14 9.84
N LYS A 249 31.36 25.07 9.30
CA LYS A 249 31.29 26.46 9.77
C LYS A 249 30.69 26.56 11.18
N ARG A 250 29.84 25.62 11.61
CA ARG A 250 29.28 25.57 12.97
C ARG A 250 30.32 25.04 13.95
N GLU A 251 30.97 23.92 13.64
CA GLU A 251 32.05 23.33 14.45
C GLU A 251 33.14 24.36 14.76
N LYS A 252 33.65 25.07 13.75
CA LYS A 252 34.65 26.14 13.93
C LYS A 252 34.21 27.27 14.87
N ARG A 253 32.91 27.61 14.90
CA ARG A 253 32.37 28.62 15.84
C ARG A 253 32.30 28.05 17.25
N GLU A 254 31.87 26.80 17.40
CA GLU A 254 31.80 26.12 18.70
C GLU A 254 33.20 25.92 19.31
N GLU A 255 34.19 25.53 18.50
CA GLU A 255 35.61 25.50 18.87
C GLU A 255 36.15 26.88 19.29
N HIS A 256 35.85 27.93 18.53
CA HIS A 256 36.28 29.29 18.87
C HIS A 256 35.65 29.77 20.19
N ILE A 257 34.36 29.53 20.40
CA ILE A 257 33.66 29.83 21.66
C ILE A 257 34.26 29.02 22.82
N PHE A 258 34.59 27.75 22.61
CA PHE A 258 35.25 26.91 23.61
C PHE A 258 36.62 27.47 23.99
N ASN A 259 37.44 27.86 23.00
CA ASN A 259 38.75 28.47 23.23
C ASN A 259 38.64 29.80 24.00
N LEU A 260 37.69 30.67 23.65
CA LEU A 260 37.45 31.91 24.39
C LEU A 260 37.04 31.66 25.86
N LYS A 261 36.20 30.64 26.11
CA LYS A 261 35.84 30.22 27.47
C LYS A 261 37.05 29.70 28.25
N LYS A 262 37.89 28.89 27.61
CA LYS A 262 39.14 28.39 28.19
C LYS A 262 40.08 29.53 28.57
N THR A 263 40.37 30.45 27.65
CA THR A 263 41.26 31.61 27.94
C THR A 263 40.69 32.51 29.02
N LYS A 264 39.35 32.67 29.09
CA LYS A 264 38.72 33.42 30.18
C LYS A 264 39.00 32.75 31.53
N LEU A 265 38.77 31.44 31.66
CA LEU A 265 39.02 30.71 32.90
C LEU A 265 40.50 30.75 33.31
N GLU A 266 41.43 30.67 32.35
CA GLU A 266 42.86 30.81 32.61
C GLU A 266 43.24 32.21 33.16
N LEU A 267 42.56 33.27 32.71
CA LEU A 267 42.73 34.62 33.25
C LEU A 267 42.07 34.77 34.64
N ASP A 268 40.87 34.21 34.83
CA ASP A 268 40.17 34.21 36.12
C ASP A 268 40.99 33.49 37.21
N ILE A 269 41.68 32.39 36.86
CA ILE A 269 42.62 31.68 37.76
C ILE A 269 43.82 32.57 38.10
N LYS A 270 44.47 33.17 37.10
CA LYS A 270 45.63 34.05 37.32
C LYS A 270 45.30 35.28 38.17
N LEU A 271 44.09 35.84 38.01
CA LEU A 271 43.63 36.94 38.86
C LEU A 271 43.52 36.51 40.33
N ARG A 272 42.89 35.36 40.60
CA ARG A 272 42.81 34.79 41.96
C ARG A 272 44.18 34.48 42.56
N GLU A 273 45.11 33.94 41.77
CA GLU A 273 46.49 33.71 42.22
C GLU A 273 47.21 35.01 42.62
N LEU A 274 46.98 36.11 41.88
CA LEU A 274 47.54 37.42 42.21
C LEU A 274 46.87 38.06 43.44
N GLU A 275 45.56 37.88 43.60
CA GLU A 275 44.83 38.29 44.81
C GLU A 275 45.35 37.56 46.05
N LEU A 276 45.53 36.23 45.98
CA LEU A 276 46.09 35.43 47.05
C LEU A 276 47.53 35.85 47.39
N LYS A 277 48.39 36.10 46.40
CA LYS A 277 49.75 36.61 46.62
C LYS A 277 49.75 37.96 47.32
N LYS A 278 48.92 38.92 46.87
CA LYS A 278 48.77 40.22 47.55
C LYS A 278 48.33 40.11 49.00
N HIS A 279 47.49 39.12 49.33
CA HIS A 279 47.10 38.85 50.73
C HIS A 279 48.20 38.19 51.56
N LEU A 280 49.15 37.49 50.94
CA LEU A 280 50.29 36.85 51.61
C LEU A 280 51.48 37.81 51.79
N ASP A 281 51.74 38.67 50.80
CA ASP A 281 52.83 39.65 50.80
C ASP A 281 52.47 40.95 51.57
N GLY A 282 51.26 41.04 52.11
CA GLY A 282 50.67 42.23 52.74
C GLY A 282 50.69 42.22 54.28
N ILE A 283 51.68 41.57 54.90
CA ILE A 283 51.90 41.50 56.37
C ILE A 283 53.31 42.01 56.69
#